data_AF-A6UQL8-F1
#
_entry.id   AF-A6UQL8-F1
#
_cell.length_a   1.000
_cell.length_b   1.000
_cell.length_c   1.000
_cell.angle_alpha   90.00
_cell.angle_beta   90.00
_cell.angle_gamma   90.00
#
_symmetry.space_group_name_H-M   'P 1'
#
loop_
_entity.id
_entity.type
_entity.pdbx_description
1 polymer ?
#
loop_
_entity_poly.entity_id
_entity_poly.type
_entity_poly.pdbx_seq_one_letter_code
_entity_poly.pdbx_strand_id
1 'polypeptide(L)'
;MIFVTGTDTGIGKTYVSAILGKILKEKGINVGYMKPVESGGIEDTAYVRSELGLNNSFEELNPVNLKKPLSPNISAKIEEKEIDILKIKAAFEKLKEEYEFLIVEGAGGVAVPIKKDFLIADLIKYLDLTCIVVSRPNLGTINHTILTVDFLRKKGITVLGVIINCITDVSKVPYYEETFKSIEEFGNVEIIGIVNDKKDFYIDLKKLNLP
;
A
#
# COMPACT_ATOMS: atom_id res chain seq x y z
N MET A 1 -5.21 11.43 3.55
CA MET A 1 -4.08 10.50 3.71
C MET A 1 -4.60 9.08 3.62
N ILE A 2 -3.83 8.16 3.05
CA ILE A 2 -4.24 6.77 2.82
C ILE A 2 -3.07 5.81 3.04
N PHE A 3 -3.39 4.57 3.40
CA PHE A 3 -2.45 3.47 3.40
C PHE A 3 -2.69 2.53 2.20
N VAL A 4 -1.67 2.30 1.38
CA VAL A 4 -1.70 1.34 0.27
C VAL A 4 -1.10 0.03 0.76
N THR A 5 -1.95 -0.98 0.91
CA THR A 5 -1.55 -2.34 1.25
C THR A 5 -1.80 -3.29 0.09
N GLY A 6 -1.44 -4.56 0.26
CA GLY A 6 -1.53 -5.57 -0.77
C GLY A 6 -2.07 -6.88 -0.24
N THR A 7 -2.68 -7.66 -1.12
CA THR A 7 -3.05 -9.05 -0.84
C THR A 7 -1.83 -9.97 -0.71
N ASP A 8 -0.68 -9.54 -1.20
CA ASP A 8 0.57 -10.30 -1.22
C ASP A 8 1.80 -9.38 -1.43
N THR A 9 3.00 -9.97 -1.47
CA THR A 9 4.19 -9.31 -2.02
C THR A 9 4.19 -9.35 -3.56
N GLY A 10 4.89 -8.42 -4.21
CA GLY A 10 5.05 -8.41 -5.68
C GLY A 10 3.79 -8.11 -6.51
N ILE A 11 2.64 -7.81 -5.89
CA ILE A 11 1.38 -7.50 -6.59
C ILE A 11 1.29 -6.07 -7.14
N GLY A 12 2.32 -5.25 -6.93
CA GLY A 12 2.43 -3.89 -7.45
C GLY A 12 1.89 -2.76 -6.58
N LYS A 13 2.00 -2.88 -5.24
CA LYS A 13 1.72 -1.76 -4.31
C LYS A 13 2.46 -0.49 -4.71
N THR A 14 3.78 -0.57 -4.84
CA THR A 14 4.67 0.51 -5.27
C THR A 14 4.22 1.18 -6.56
N TYR A 15 3.79 0.37 -7.52
CA TYR A 15 3.34 0.84 -8.82
C TYR A 15 2.03 1.64 -8.71
N VAL A 16 1.06 1.10 -7.97
CA VAL A 16 -0.21 1.77 -7.68
C VAL A 16 -0.01 3.03 -6.83
N SER A 17 0.90 3.02 -5.84
CA SER A 17 1.26 4.21 -5.05
C SER A 17 1.74 5.36 -5.95
N ALA A 18 2.62 5.05 -6.92
CA ALA A 18 3.13 6.05 -7.86
C ALA A 18 2.03 6.59 -8.78
N ILE A 19 1.17 5.72 -9.32
CA ILE A 19 0.03 6.13 -10.17
C ILE A 19 -0.93 7.04 -9.40
N LEU A 20 -1.35 6.62 -8.19
CA LEU A 20 -2.20 7.43 -7.32
C LEU A 20 -1.58 8.80 -7.06
N GLY A 21 -0.30 8.84 -6.70
CA GLY A 21 0.39 10.10 -6.43
C GLY A 21 0.46 11.01 -7.66
N LYS A 22 0.69 10.47 -8.86
CA LYS A 22 0.70 11.26 -10.10
C LYS A 22 -0.67 11.84 -10.43
N ILE A 23 -1.73 11.03 -10.36
CA ILE A 23 -3.11 11.49 -10.61
C ILE A 23 -3.46 12.65 -9.69
N LEU A 24 -3.08 12.58 -8.41
CA LEU A 24 -3.32 13.63 -7.43
C LEU A 24 -2.50 14.89 -7.71
N LYS A 25 -1.21 14.74 -8.09
CA LYS A 25 -0.40 15.88 -8.53
C LYS A 25 -0.93 16.57 -9.78
N GLU A 26 -1.46 15.81 -10.74
CA GLU A 26 -2.13 16.35 -11.94
C GLU A 26 -3.40 17.15 -11.59
N LYS A 27 -4.02 16.88 -10.43
CA LYS A 27 -5.12 17.67 -9.87
C LYS A 27 -4.66 18.88 -9.04
N GLY A 28 -3.36 19.13 -8.94
CA GLY A 28 -2.79 20.25 -8.19
C GLY A 28 -2.62 19.99 -6.69
N ILE A 29 -2.83 18.76 -6.22
CA ILE A 29 -2.66 18.39 -4.81
C ILE A 29 -1.18 18.24 -4.49
N ASN A 30 -0.73 18.78 -3.36
CA ASN A 30 0.63 18.57 -2.86
C ASN A 30 0.74 17.18 -2.21
N VAL A 31 1.27 16.21 -2.96
CA VAL A 31 1.32 14.79 -2.55
C VAL A 31 2.70 14.39 -2.05
N GLY A 32 2.73 13.80 -0.86
CA GLY A 32 3.88 13.11 -0.28
C GLY A 32 3.75 11.59 -0.35
N TYR A 33 4.86 10.91 -0.05
CA TYR A 33 4.91 9.45 0.05
C TYR A 33 5.67 9.02 1.30
N MET A 34 5.34 7.87 1.84
CA MET A 34 6.12 7.22 2.90
C MET A 34 6.05 5.71 2.72
N LYS A 35 7.18 5.03 2.88
CA LYS A 35 7.26 3.59 3.08
C LYS A 35 7.85 3.31 4.46
N PRO A 36 7.03 3.20 5.51
CA PRO A 36 7.51 3.19 6.89
C PRO A 36 8.57 2.14 7.19
N VAL A 37 8.45 0.98 6.55
CA VAL A 37 9.34 -0.17 6.70
C VAL A 37 9.62 -0.73 5.32
N GLU A 38 10.89 -0.92 4.98
CA GLU A 38 11.33 -1.55 3.74
C GLU A 38 12.46 -2.54 4.03
N SER A 39 12.42 -3.67 3.34
CA SER A 39 13.34 -4.78 3.51
C SER A 39 13.89 -5.20 2.16
N GLY A 40 15.22 -5.25 2.03
CA GLY A 40 15.91 -5.57 0.78
C GLY A 40 16.59 -4.38 0.12
N GLY A 41 16.42 -3.16 0.66
CA GLY A 41 16.96 -1.93 0.09
C GLY A 41 15.94 -0.80 0.18
N ILE A 42 16.06 0.17 -0.72
CA ILE A 42 15.21 1.37 -0.82
C ILE A 42 14.56 1.48 -2.20
N GLU A 43 14.51 0.39 -2.97
CA GLU A 43 14.13 0.38 -4.38
C GLU A 43 12.70 0.92 -4.58
N ASP A 44 11.76 0.52 -3.73
CA ASP A 44 10.38 0.97 -3.81
C ASP A 44 10.28 2.46 -3.43
N THR A 45 10.96 2.85 -2.35
CA THR A 45 11.01 4.26 -1.91
C THR A 45 11.65 5.15 -2.97
N ALA A 46 12.76 4.73 -3.57
CA ALA A 46 13.47 5.46 -4.62
C ALA A 46 12.63 5.60 -5.89
N TYR A 47 11.92 4.54 -6.26
CA TYR A 47 11.01 4.58 -7.40
C TYR A 47 9.89 5.61 -7.19
N VAL A 48 9.13 5.54 -6.09
CA VAL A 48 8.02 6.49 -5.87
C VAL A 48 8.52 7.91 -5.65
N ARG A 49 9.63 8.10 -4.92
CA ARG A 49 10.29 9.40 -4.75
C ARG A 49 10.62 10.04 -6.09
N SER A 50 11.18 9.26 -7.03
CA SER A 50 11.51 9.73 -8.38
C SER A 50 10.26 10.02 -9.20
N GLU A 51 9.27 9.12 -9.18
CA GLU A 51 8.03 9.26 -9.95
C GLU A 51 7.22 10.49 -9.54
N LEU A 52 7.28 10.87 -8.25
CA LEU A 52 6.60 12.04 -7.71
C LEU A 52 7.51 13.27 -7.62
N GLY A 53 8.82 13.17 -7.85
CA GLY A 53 9.74 14.30 -7.71
C GLY A 53 9.80 14.86 -6.28
N LEU A 54 9.84 13.99 -5.26
CA LEU A 54 9.92 14.41 -3.86
C LEU A 54 11.35 14.78 -3.45
N ASN A 55 11.48 15.86 -2.69
CA ASN A 55 12.77 16.37 -2.23
C ASN A 55 13.21 15.82 -0.88
N ASN A 56 12.33 15.15 -0.13
CA ASN A 56 12.67 14.54 1.15
C ASN A 56 13.84 13.54 1.00
N SER A 57 14.57 13.38 2.09
CA SER A 57 15.60 12.37 2.24
C SER A 57 15.02 10.96 2.30
N PHE A 58 15.83 9.95 1.99
CA PHE A 58 15.42 8.55 2.14
C PHE A 58 15.08 8.18 3.57
N GLU A 59 15.74 8.78 4.56
CA GLU A 59 15.44 8.50 5.97
C GLU A 59 14.06 9.03 6.40
N GLU A 60 13.61 10.16 5.84
CA GLU A 60 12.26 10.67 6.11
C GLU A 60 11.18 9.80 5.47
N LEU A 61 11.38 9.41 4.21
CA LEU A 61 10.41 8.60 3.46
C LEU A 61 10.40 7.14 3.91
N ASN A 62 11.55 6.61 4.35
CA ASN A 62 11.74 5.23 4.79
C ASN A 62 12.55 5.18 6.10
N PRO A 63 11.92 5.49 7.25
CA PRO A 63 12.61 5.59 8.54
C PRO A 63 13.18 4.26 9.04
N VAL A 64 12.62 3.12 8.59
CA VAL A 64 13.09 1.77 8.91
C VAL A 64 13.51 1.06 7.63
N ASN A 65 14.80 1.12 7.35
CA ASN A 65 15.44 0.43 6.25
C ASN A 65 16.21 -0.81 6.71
N LEU A 66 15.88 -1.96 6.12
CA LEU A 66 16.52 -3.25 6.38
C LEU A 66 17.14 -3.78 5.08
N LYS A 67 18.35 -4.33 5.18
CA LYS A 67 19.16 -4.81 4.05
C LYS A 67 18.70 -6.16 3.52
N LYS A 68 18.18 -7.05 4.36
CA LYS A 68 17.78 -8.41 3.90
C LYS A 68 16.37 -8.39 3.31
N PRO A 69 16.15 -9.00 2.12
CA PRO A 69 14.84 -9.08 1.46
C PRO A 69 13.97 -10.17 2.09
N LEU A 70 13.67 -10.01 3.38
CA LEU A 70 12.89 -10.93 4.22
C LEU A 70 11.80 -10.12 4.92
N SER A 71 10.82 -10.79 5.55
CA SER A 71 9.84 -10.06 6.36
C SER A 71 10.55 -9.19 7.41
N PRO A 72 10.02 -7.99 7.73
CA PRO A 72 10.77 -7.02 8.53
C PRO A 72 11.23 -7.56 9.88
N ASN A 73 10.40 -8.35 10.56
CA ASN A 73 10.77 -8.97 11.84
C ASN A 73 11.98 -9.92 11.73
N ILE A 74 12.10 -10.67 10.63
CA ILE A 74 13.21 -11.60 10.39
C ILE A 74 14.45 -10.82 9.95
N SER A 75 14.26 -9.87 9.04
CA SER A 75 15.33 -9.01 8.52
C SER A 75 15.99 -8.21 9.66
N ALA A 76 15.19 -7.58 10.52
CA ALA A 76 15.66 -6.86 11.71
C ALA A 76 16.36 -7.79 12.72
N LYS A 77 15.83 -9.01 12.95
CA LYS A 77 16.48 -9.99 13.83
C LYS A 77 17.86 -10.41 13.31
N ILE A 78 18.00 -10.68 12.01
CA ILE A 78 19.27 -11.08 11.39
C ILE A 78 20.27 -9.92 11.40
N GLU A 79 19.79 -8.69 11.25
CA GLU A 79 20.62 -7.47 11.30
C GLU A 79 20.89 -6.97 12.72
N GLU A 80 20.40 -7.66 13.75
CA GLU A 80 20.51 -7.25 15.16
C GLU A 80 19.99 -5.82 15.41
N LYS A 81 18.93 -5.44 14.66
CA LYS A 81 18.26 -4.15 14.76
C LYS A 81 16.95 -4.27 15.52
N GLU A 82 16.65 -3.30 16.37
CA GLU A 82 15.30 -3.09 16.88
C GLU A 82 14.54 -2.11 15.99
N ILE A 83 13.32 -2.50 15.60
CA ILE A 83 12.42 -1.59 14.90
C ILE A 83 11.72 -0.69 15.91
N ASP A 84 11.99 0.61 15.79
CA ASP A 84 11.38 1.68 16.58
C ASP A 84 10.12 2.22 15.89
N ILE A 85 8.96 1.89 16.49
CA ILE A 85 7.65 2.35 16.01
C ILE A 85 7.45 3.85 16.28
N LEU A 86 8.09 4.43 17.28
CA LEU A 86 8.03 5.86 17.55
C LEU A 86 8.80 6.65 16.49
N LYS A 87 9.95 6.14 16.02
CA LYS A 87 10.66 6.71 14.86
C LYS A 87 9.77 6.76 13.62
N ILE A 88 9.04 5.68 13.35
CA ILE A 88 8.06 5.64 12.24
C ILE A 88 7.00 6.74 12.43
N LYS A 89 6.40 6.84 13.62
CA LYS A 89 5.37 7.85 13.88
C LYS A 89 5.89 9.28 13.74
N ALA A 90 7.08 9.56 14.25
CA ALA A 90 7.69 10.89 14.15
C ALA A 90 7.92 11.30 12.68
N ALA A 91 8.42 10.37 11.85
CA ALA A 91 8.58 10.62 10.41
C ALA A 91 7.22 10.82 9.71
N PHE A 92 6.20 10.03 10.08
CA PHE A 92 4.84 10.17 9.55
C PHE A 92 4.23 11.54 9.87
N GLU A 93 4.28 11.99 11.13
CA GLU A 93 3.71 13.29 11.51
C GLU A 93 4.44 14.45 10.82
N LYS A 94 5.77 14.37 10.66
CA LYS A 94 6.54 15.37 9.91
C LYS A 94 6.08 15.47 8.45
N LEU A 95 5.96 14.34 7.75
CA LEU A 95 5.50 14.34 6.35
C LEU A 95 4.04 14.78 6.22
N LYS A 96 3.21 14.44 7.19
CA LYS A 96 1.79 14.86 7.24
C LYS A 96 1.64 16.38 7.39
N GLU A 97 2.58 17.07 8.03
CA GLU A 97 2.60 18.53 8.10
C GLU A 97 3.07 19.19 6.79
N GLU A 98 3.92 18.51 6.02
CA GLU A 98 4.51 19.03 4.77
C GLU A 98 3.60 18.88 3.54
N TYR A 99 2.74 17.85 3.54
CA TYR A 99 1.95 17.45 2.37
C TYR A 99 0.45 17.50 2.64
N GLU A 100 -0.31 18.03 1.67
CA GLU A 100 -1.77 18.04 1.73
C GLU A 100 -2.36 16.62 1.69
N PHE A 101 -1.69 15.72 0.96
CA PHE A 101 -2.06 14.31 0.92
C PHE A 101 -0.83 13.40 1.00
N LEU A 102 -0.82 12.51 1.99
CA LEU A 102 0.25 11.53 2.17
C LEU A 102 -0.23 10.13 1.78
N ILE A 103 0.53 9.48 0.89
CA ILE A 103 0.40 8.06 0.54
C ILE A 103 1.39 7.26 1.38
N VAL A 104 0.90 6.37 2.24
CA VAL A 104 1.74 5.49 3.06
C VAL A 104 1.66 4.07 2.49
N GLU A 105 2.79 3.43 2.20
CA GLU A 105 2.81 2.09 1.61
C GLU A 105 3.31 1.02 2.59
N GLY A 106 2.61 -0.12 2.63
CA GLY A 106 3.02 -1.27 3.44
C GLY A 106 4.11 -2.15 2.80
N ALA A 107 4.74 -2.97 3.64
CA ALA A 107 5.64 -4.04 3.21
C ALA A 107 4.91 -5.39 3.22
N GLY A 108 4.95 -6.12 2.10
CA GLY A 108 4.24 -7.40 1.95
C GLY A 108 2.71 -7.25 2.07
N GLY A 109 2.07 -8.14 2.83
CA GLY A 109 0.64 -8.11 3.14
C GLY A 109 0.32 -7.63 4.56
N VAL A 110 -0.97 -7.45 4.87
CA VAL A 110 -1.44 -6.84 6.14
C VAL A 110 -1.08 -7.62 7.41
N ALA A 111 -0.90 -8.94 7.28
CA ALA A 111 -0.55 -9.82 8.39
C ALA A 111 0.98 -10.00 8.54
N VAL A 112 1.79 -9.28 7.77
CA VAL A 112 3.25 -9.35 7.88
C VAL A 112 3.70 -8.74 9.22
N PRO A 113 4.49 -9.46 10.03
CA PRO A 113 5.03 -8.93 11.27
C PRO A 113 6.14 -7.91 11.02
N ILE A 114 6.01 -6.74 11.64
CA ILE A 114 7.06 -5.71 11.69
C ILE A 114 8.05 -6.09 12.79
N LYS A 115 7.54 -6.23 14.02
CA LYS A 115 8.29 -6.71 15.18
C LYS A 115 7.44 -7.72 15.95
N LYS A 116 7.97 -8.24 17.07
CA LYS A 116 7.22 -9.12 17.96
C LYS A 116 5.89 -8.46 18.34
N ASP A 117 4.80 -9.21 18.18
CA ASP A 117 3.42 -8.80 18.53
C ASP A 117 2.91 -7.52 17.82
N PHE A 118 3.49 -7.15 16.67
CA PHE A 118 3.09 -5.95 15.93
C PHE A 118 3.15 -6.18 14.41
N LEU A 119 1.99 -6.17 13.75
CA LEU A 119 1.81 -6.41 12.31
C LEU A 119 1.72 -5.11 11.51
N ILE A 120 1.78 -5.21 10.18
CA ILE A 120 1.46 -4.09 9.27
C ILE A 120 0.05 -3.55 9.56
N ALA A 121 -0.94 -4.41 9.82
CA ALA A 121 -2.28 -3.97 10.23
C ALA A 121 -2.27 -3.15 11.54
N ASP A 122 -1.42 -3.51 12.50
CA ASP A 122 -1.32 -2.76 13.75
C ASP A 122 -0.66 -1.40 13.53
N LEU A 123 0.29 -1.30 12.58
CA LEU A 123 0.85 -0.01 12.14
C LEU A 123 -0.22 0.90 11.52
N ILE A 124 -1.04 0.36 10.60
CA ILE A 124 -2.12 1.11 9.95
C ILE A 124 -3.05 1.70 11.01
N LYS A 125 -3.47 0.86 11.96
CA LYS A 125 -4.34 1.28 13.07
C LYS A 125 -3.66 2.31 13.96
N TYR A 126 -2.38 2.14 14.25
CA TYR A 126 -1.61 3.05 15.09
C TYR A 126 -1.44 4.45 14.48
N LEU A 127 -1.38 4.54 13.15
CA LEU A 127 -1.32 5.81 12.40
C LEU A 127 -2.71 6.38 12.04
N ASP A 128 -3.80 5.70 12.43
CA ASP A 128 -5.18 6.08 12.15
C ASP A 128 -5.47 6.31 10.65
N LEU A 129 -5.02 5.38 9.81
CA LEU A 129 -5.15 5.48 8.36
C LEU A 129 -6.26 4.57 7.80
N THR A 130 -6.98 5.09 6.81
CA THR A 130 -7.83 4.27 5.93
C THR A 130 -6.98 3.54 4.89
N CYS A 131 -7.48 2.43 4.37
CA CYS A 131 -6.73 1.55 3.48
C CYS A 131 -7.31 1.43 2.08
N ILE A 132 -6.42 1.36 1.09
CA ILE A 132 -6.67 0.76 -0.22
C ILE A 132 -5.97 -0.58 -0.26
N VAL A 133 -6.66 -1.63 -0.72
CA VAL A 133 -6.06 -2.95 -0.93
C VAL A 133 -5.72 -3.13 -2.41
N VAL A 134 -4.45 -3.32 -2.72
CA VAL A 134 -4.02 -3.70 -4.07
C VAL A 134 -4.07 -5.22 -4.22
N SER A 135 -4.74 -5.70 -5.26
CA SER A 135 -4.78 -7.13 -5.61
C SER A 135 -4.33 -7.36 -7.05
N ARG A 136 -4.08 -8.62 -7.40
CA ARG A 136 -3.78 -9.07 -8.77
C ARG A 136 -5.02 -9.71 -9.39
N PRO A 137 -5.16 -9.80 -10.72
CA PRO A 137 -6.36 -10.36 -11.34
C PRO A 137 -6.36 -11.90 -11.36
N ASN A 138 -5.22 -12.55 -11.14
CA ASN A 138 -5.05 -13.99 -11.33
C ASN A 138 -5.84 -14.86 -10.33
N LEU A 139 -5.98 -16.14 -10.68
CA LEU A 139 -6.60 -17.17 -9.83
C LEU A 139 -6.09 -17.12 -8.37
N GLY A 140 -7.03 -17.24 -7.43
CA GLY A 140 -6.79 -17.06 -5.99
C GLY A 140 -7.04 -15.63 -5.48
N THR A 141 -7.22 -14.65 -6.38
CA THR A 141 -7.48 -13.25 -6.00
C THR A 141 -8.73 -13.07 -5.13
N ILE A 142 -9.80 -13.83 -5.38
CA ILE A 142 -11.03 -13.79 -4.58
C ILE A 142 -10.70 -14.07 -3.11
N ASN A 143 -10.04 -15.21 -2.85
CA ASN A 143 -9.66 -15.63 -1.52
C ASN A 143 -8.75 -14.60 -0.84
N HIS A 144 -7.66 -14.20 -1.50
CA HIS A 144 -6.70 -13.28 -0.87
C HIS A 144 -7.29 -11.91 -0.60
N THR A 145 -8.13 -11.39 -1.51
CA THR A 145 -8.77 -10.09 -1.35
C THR A 145 -9.76 -10.12 -0.18
N ILE A 146 -10.67 -11.10 -0.16
CA ILE A 146 -11.68 -11.21 0.91
C ILE A 146 -11.03 -11.40 2.28
N LEU A 147 -10.04 -12.31 2.40
CA LEU A 147 -9.33 -12.52 3.66
C LEU A 147 -8.58 -11.26 4.12
N THR A 148 -7.95 -10.53 3.21
CA THR A 148 -7.24 -9.28 3.52
C THR A 148 -8.21 -8.22 4.03
N VAL A 149 -9.34 -8.04 3.35
CA VAL A 149 -10.38 -7.06 3.70
C VAL A 149 -11.03 -7.40 5.04
N ASP A 150 -11.42 -8.67 5.24
CA ASP A 150 -12.00 -9.14 6.50
C ASP A 150 -11.03 -8.96 7.67
N PHE A 151 -9.74 -9.28 7.48
CA PHE A 151 -8.72 -9.10 8.51
C PHE A 151 -8.54 -7.63 8.91
N LEU A 152 -8.48 -6.72 7.94
CA LEU A 152 -8.39 -5.27 8.19
C LEU A 152 -9.62 -4.77 8.96
N ARG A 153 -10.83 -5.17 8.54
CA ARG A 153 -12.08 -4.78 9.20
C ARG A 153 -12.17 -5.30 10.64
N LYS A 154 -11.75 -6.55 10.88
CA LYS A 154 -11.65 -7.13 12.24
C LYS A 154 -10.67 -6.39 13.14
N LYS A 155 -9.65 -5.73 12.56
CA LYS A 155 -8.74 -4.82 13.28
C LYS A 155 -9.33 -3.43 13.51
N GLY A 156 -10.51 -3.13 12.96
CA GLY A 156 -11.17 -1.82 13.04
C GLY A 156 -10.66 -0.80 12.01
N ILE A 157 -10.08 -1.27 10.90
CA ILE A 157 -9.51 -0.42 9.85
C ILE A 157 -10.51 -0.29 8.71
N THR A 158 -10.79 0.95 8.30
CA THR A 158 -11.65 1.25 7.16
C THR A 158 -10.93 0.93 5.86
N VAL A 159 -11.54 0.08 5.03
CA VAL A 159 -11.09 -0.21 3.66
C VAL A 159 -11.93 0.62 2.69
N LEU A 160 -11.29 1.54 1.96
CA LEU A 160 -11.92 2.43 0.98
C LEU A 160 -12.31 1.68 -0.30
N GLY A 161 -11.57 0.63 -0.64
CA GLY A 161 -11.82 -0.20 -1.80
C GLY A 161 -10.61 -1.03 -2.20
N VAL A 162 -10.78 -1.78 -3.28
CA VAL A 162 -9.74 -2.61 -3.89
C VAL A 162 -9.33 -2.04 -5.23
N ILE A 163 -8.03 -1.96 -5.48
CA ILE A 163 -7.48 -1.68 -6.82
C ILE A 163 -6.89 -2.98 -7.37
N ILE A 164 -7.38 -3.40 -8.54
CA ILE A 164 -6.79 -4.52 -9.26
C ILE A 164 -5.62 -4.01 -10.10
N ASN A 165 -4.41 -4.41 -9.76
CA ASN A 165 -3.23 -4.19 -10.58
C ASN A 165 -3.01 -5.38 -11.51
N CYS A 166 -3.22 -5.18 -12.80
CA CYS A 166 -3.17 -6.18 -13.85
C CYS A 166 -1.73 -6.52 -14.24
N ILE A 167 -0.95 -7.05 -13.27
CA ILE A 167 0.38 -7.63 -13.52
C ILE A 167 0.36 -8.72 -14.60
N THR A 168 -0.81 -9.32 -14.80
CA THR A 168 -1.19 -10.06 -15.99
C THR A 168 -2.27 -9.25 -16.68
N ASP A 169 -2.11 -9.04 -17.99
CA ASP A 169 -3.14 -8.46 -18.86
C ASP A 169 -4.50 -9.12 -18.58
N VAL A 170 -5.46 -8.30 -18.16
CA VAL A 170 -6.76 -8.78 -17.67
C VAL A 170 -7.54 -9.52 -18.76
N SER A 171 -7.31 -9.19 -20.04
CA SER A 171 -7.91 -9.88 -21.17
C SER A 171 -7.49 -11.35 -21.29
N LYS A 172 -6.37 -11.71 -20.64
CA LYS A 172 -5.84 -13.08 -20.57
C LYS A 172 -6.28 -13.83 -19.32
N VAL A 173 -7.06 -13.20 -18.44
CA VAL A 173 -7.58 -13.81 -17.22
C VAL A 173 -9.01 -14.29 -17.50
N PRO A 174 -9.26 -15.61 -17.55
CA PRO A 174 -10.60 -16.14 -17.80
C PRO A 174 -11.61 -15.65 -16.76
N TYR A 175 -12.78 -15.20 -17.21
CA TYR A 175 -13.90 -14.79 -16.34
C TYR A 175 -13.52 -13.75 -15.27
N TYR A 176 -12.67 -12.79 -15.64
CA TYR A 176 -12.20 -11.77 -14.70
C TYR A 176 -13.35 -10.87 -14.20
N GLU A 177 -14.35 -10.60 -15.04
CA GLU A 177 -15.51 -9.78 -14.67
C GLU A 177 -16.33 -10.47 -13.56
N GLU A 178 -16.62 -11.76 -13.71
CA GLU A 178 -17.29 -12.55 -12.68
C GLU A 178 -16.43 -12.72 -11.42
N THR A 179 -15.11 -12.80 -11.60
CA THR A 179 -14.14 -12.84 -10.50
C THR A 179 -14.20 -11.55 -9.68
N PHE A 180 -14.21 -10.39 -10.33
CA PHE A 180 -14.28 -9.09 -9.66
C PHE A 180 -15.65 -8.89 -9.01
N LYS A 181 -16.73 -9.23 -9.70
CA LYS A 181 -18.08 -9.22 -9.12
C LYS A 181 -18.18 -10.10 -7.87
N SER A 182 -17.55 -11.26 -7.88
CA SER A 182 -17.49 -12.15 -6.71
C SER A 182 -16.72 -11.53 -5.54
N ILE A 183 -15.63 -10.81 -5.80
CA ILE A 183 -14.93 -10.04 -4.75
C ILE A 183 -15.86 -9.00 -4.14
N GLU A 184 -16.64 -8.30 -4.96
CA GLU A 184 -17.54 -7.25 -4.47
C GLU A 184 -18.68 -7.82 -3.63
N GLU A 185 -19.36 -8.84 -4.14
CA GLU A 185 -20.50 -9.48 -3.48
C GLU A 185 -20.10 -10.17 -2.18
N PHE A 186 -19.08 -11.04 -2.22
CA PHE A 186 -18.69 -11.84 -1.06
C PHE A 186 -17.76 -11.11 -0.10
N GLY A 187 -16.96 -10.16 -0.61
CA GLY A 187 -16.09 -9.30 0.21
C GLY A 187 -16.80 -8.09 0.79
N ASN A 188 -18.01 -7.76 0.31
CA ASN A 188 -18.72 -6.51 0.63
C ASN A 188 -17.78 -5.30 0.49
N VAL A 189 -17.05 -5.21 -0.63
CA VAL A 189 -16.01 -4.20 -0.87
C VAL A 189 -16.00 -3.85 -2.35
N GLU A 190 -15.85 -2.58 -2.68
CA GLU A 190 -15.90 -2.14 -4.09
C GLU A 190 -14.54 -2.31 -4.77
N ILE A 191 -14.56 -2.73 -6.05
CA ILE A 191 -13.40 -2.57 -6.93
C ILE A 191 -13.38 -1.13 -7.42
N ILE A 192 -12.57 -0.29 -6.77
CA ILE A 192 -12.48 1.14 -7.06
C ILE A 192 -11.47 1.47 -8.17
N GLY A 193 -10.77 0.47 -8.70
CA GLY A 193 -9.86 0.71 -9.81
C GLY A 193 -9.28 -0.53 -10.45
N ILE A 194 -8.90 -0.40 -11.72
CA ILE A 194 -8.22 -1.40 -12.53
C ILE A 194 -7.03 -0.70 -13.21
N VAL A 195 -5.82 -1.22 -12.99
CA VAL A 195 -4.58 -0.65 -13.52
C VAL A 195 -3.97 -1.65 -14.50
N ASN A 196 -4.02 -1.37 -15.80
CA ASN A 196 -3.36 -2.18 -16.82
C ASN A 196 -1.90 -1.75 -17.02
N ASP A 197 -1.67 -0.45 -17.18
CA ASP A 197 -0.33 0.15 -17.18
C ASP A 197 -0.36 1.63 -16.72
N LYS A 198 0.76 2.37 -16.86
CA LYS A 198 0.87 3.78 -16.39
C LYS A 198 0.04 4.76 -17.22
N LYS A 199 -0.44 4.35 -18.39
CA LYS A 199 -1.22 5.14 -19.36
C LYS A 199 -2.65 4.61 -19.49
N ASP A 200 -2.86 3.33 -19.21
CA ASP A 200 -4.16 2.68 -19.21
C ASP A 200 -4.54 2.20 -17.81
N PHE A 201 -5.31 3.02 -17.11
CA PHE A 201 -5.88 2.70 -15.81
C PHE A 201 -7.19 3.46 -15.58
N TYR A 202 -8.02 2.90 -14.71
CA TYR A 202 -9.19 3.54 -14.14
C TYR A 202 -9.10 3.47 -12.61
N ILE A 203 -9.28 4.59 -11.92
CA ILE A 203 -9.39 4.66 -10.45
C ILE A 203 -10.47 5.68 -10.09
N ASP A 204 -11.50 5.25 -9.36
CA ASP A 204 -12.53 6.14 -8.81
C ASP A 204 -11.99 6.92 -7.61
N LEU A 205 -11.52 8.13 -7.90
CA LEU A 205 -10.96 9.02 -6.88
C LEU A 205 -12.00 9.54 -5.87
N LYS A 206 -13.31 9.45 -6.17
CA LYS A 206 -14.35 9.89 -5.22
C LYS A 206 -14.32 9.07 -3.93
N LYS A 207 -13.81 7.86 -3.99
CA LYS A 207 -13.66 6.94 -2.84
C LYS A 207 -12.44 7.24 -1.99
N LEU A 208 -11.52 8.09 -2.46
CA LEU A 208 -10.23 8.34 -1.81
C LEU A 208 -10.27 9.43 -0.73
N ASN A 209 -11.45 9.98 -0.39
CA ASN A 209 -11.61 11.08 0.56
C ASN A 209 -10.54 12.18 0.35
N LEU A 210 -10.43 12.62 -0.90
CA LEU A 210 -9.49 13.67 -1.28
C LEU A 210 -9.88 15.00 -0.59
N PRO A 211 -8.90 15.86 -0.27
CA PRO A 211 -9.16 17.21 0.21
C PRO A 211 -10.01 18.03 -0.76
#